data_AF-A0AAV5KH44-F1
#
_entry.id   AF-A0AAV5KH44-F1
#
_cell.length_a   1.000
_cell.length_b   1.000
_cell.length_c   1.000
_cell.angle_alpha   90.00
_cell.angle_beta   90.00
_cell.angle_gamma   90.00
#
_symmetry.space_group_name_H-M   'P 1'
#
loop_
_entity.id
_entity.type
_entity.pdbx_description
1 polymer ?
#
loop_
_entity_poly.entity_id
_entity_poly.type
_entity_poly.pdbx_seq_one_letter_code
_entity_poly.pdbx_strand_id
1 'polypeptide(L)'
;MAVSLAQEQNQPVTEELEENKSKDPLVSGDSIRRRFLDFYASHGHKILPSASLVPDDPTVLLTIAGMVQFKPIFLGKVWYKI
;
A
#
# COMPACT_ATOMS: atom_id res chain seq x y z
N MET A 1 -51.87 -42.25 -13.02
CA MET A 1 -50.89 -41.35 -13.67
C MET A 1 -50.48 -40.32 -12.63
N ALA A 2 -49.28 -40.45 -12.08
CA ALA A 2 -48.85 -39.69 -10.92
C ALA A 2 -47.93 -38.53 -11.33
N VAL A 3 -48.33 -37.34 -10.86
CA VAL A 3 -47.52 -36.22 -10.35
C VAL A 3 -46.41 -35.66 -11.26
N SER A 4 -46.62 -34.42 -11.72
CA SER A 4 -45.54 -33.48 -11.99
C SER A 4 -45.85 -32.18 -11.23
N LEU A 5 -45.12 -31.99 -10.14
CA LEU A 5 -45.03 -30.79 -9.32
C LEU A 5 -43.54 -30.56 -9.05
N ALA A 6 -43.19 -29.28 -8.92
CA ALA A 6 -41.90 -28.71 -8.52
C ALA A 6 -40.88 -28.49 -9.64
N GLN A 7 -40.14 -27.38 -9.71
CA GLN A 7 -40.09 -26.11 -8.99
C GLN A 7 -39.11 -25.24 -9.79
N GLU A 8 -39.39 -23.95 -9.90
CA GLU A 8 -38.53 -22.94 -10.50
C GLU A 8 -37.20 -22.89 -9.74
N GLN A 9 -36.10 -23.28 -10.41
CA GLN A 9 -34.77 -23.27 -9.81
C GLN A 9 -34.23 -21.84 -9.75
N ASN A 10 -34.63 -21.13 -8.71
CA ASN A 10 -33.97 -19.90 -8.29
C ASN A 10 -32.70 -20.32 -7.52
N GLN A 11 -31.62 -20.64 -8.23
CA GLN A 11 -30.31 -20.72 -7.62
C GLN A 11 -29.86 -19.28 -7.30
N PRO A 12 -29.41 -18.97 -6.06
CA PRO A 12 -28.66 -17.75 -5.87
C PRO A 12 -27.41 -17.88 -6.73
N VAL A 13 -27.28 -17.00 -7.72
CA VAL A 13 -26.00 -16.73 -8.38
C VAL A 13 -25.11 -16.12 -7.31
N THR A 14 -24.49 -16.96 -6.49
CA THR A 14 -23.24 -16.59 -5.86
C THR A 14 -22.23 -16.59 -7.00
N GLU A 15 -22.14 -15.45 -7.68
CA GLU A 15 -20.92 -15.03 -8.34
C GLU A 15 -19.82 -15.16 -7.29
N GLU A 16 -19.13 -16.30 -7.29
CA GLU A 16 -17.75 -16.34 -6.88
C GLU A 16 -17.07 -15.33 -7.79
N LEU A 17 -16.83 -14.13 -7.25
CA LEU A 17 -15.89 -13.18 -7.81
C LEU A 17 -14.55 -13.90 -7.74
N GLU A 18 -14.27 -14.68 -8.79
CA GLU A 18 -12.96 -15.13 -9.20
C GLU A 18 -12.10 -13.86 -9.25
N GLU A 19 -11.46 -13.55 -8.11
CA GLU A 19 -10.44 -12.53 -8.00
C GLU A 19 -9.25 -13.02 -8.83
N ASN A 20 -9.37 -12.79 -10.14
CA ASN A 20 -8.38 -13.11 -11.14
C ASN A 20 -7.16 -12.22 -10.90
N LYS A 21 -6.34 -12.64 -9.93
CA LYS A 21 -4.99 -12.14 -9.69
C LYS A 21 -4.20 -12.36 -10.96
N SER A 22 -4.20 -11.35 -11.82
CA SER A 22 -3.07 -11.04 -12.69
C SER A 22 -1.89 -10.64 -11.78
N LYS A 23 -1.37 -11.61 -11.03
CA LYS A 23 -0.15 -11.49 -10.22
C LYS A 23 1.02 -11.60 -11.17
N ASP A 24 1.17 -10.65 -12.07
CA ASP A 24 2.46 -10.45 -12.70
C ASP A 24 3.40 -9.98 -11.58
N PRO A 25 4.40 -10.77 -11.16
CA PRO A 25 5.25 -10.42 -10.02
C PRO A 25 5.97 -9.08 -10.25
N LEU A 26 6.07 -8.64 -11.50
CA LEU A 26 6.64 -7.36 -11.92
C LEU A 26 5.75 -6.13 -11.66
N VAL A 27 4.43 -6.31 -11.47
CA VAL A 27 3.45 -5.21 -11.35
C VAL A 27 2.82 -5.16 -9.95
N SER A 28 3.14 -6.10 -9.05
CA SER A 28 2.71 -6.04 -7.65
C SER A 28 3.18 -4.76 -6.96
N GLY A 29 2.37 -4.20 -6.05
CA GLY A 29 2.74 -3.01 -5.28
C GLY A 29 4.05 -3.18 -4.51
N ASP A 30 4.33 -4.39 -4.01
CA ASP A 30 5.58 -4.70 -3.32
C ASP A 30 6.80 -4.67 -4.26
N SER A 31 6.65 -5.16 -5.50
CA SER A 31 7.76 -5.16 -6.46
C SER A 31 8.01 -3.77 -7.03
N ILE A 32 6.96 -2.98 -7.27
CA ILE A 32 7.09 -1.56 -7.64
C ILE A 32 7.78 -0.77 -6.52
N ARG A 33 7.36 -0.96 -5.26
CA ARG A 33 7.98 -0.31 -4.10
C ARG A 33 9.47 -0.63 -4.01
N ARG A 34 9.84 -1.91 -4.15
CA ARG A 34 11.25 -2.33 -4.11
C ARG A 34 12.07 -1.71 -5.25
N ARG A 35 11.56 -1.74 -6.49
CA ARG A 35 12.25 -1.12 -7.64
C ARG A 35 12.50 0.37 -7.45
N PHE A 36 11.54 1.11 -6.90
CA PHE A 36 11.70 2.53 -6.60
C PHE A 36 12.80 2.78 -5.58
N LEU A 37 12.80 2.02 -4.47
CA LEU A 37 13.81 2.15 -3.41
C LEU A 37 15.21 1.77 -3.91
N ASP A 38 15.33 0.68 -4.65
CA ASP A 38 16.61 0.18 -5.18
C ASP A 38 17.21 1.15 -6.21
N PHE A 39 16.37 1.77 -7.06
CA PHE A 39 16.82 2.79 -8.01
C PHE A 39 17.47 3.97 -7.29
N TYR A 40 16.84 4.54 -6.26
CA TYR A 40 17.43 5.67 -5.56
C TYR A 40 18.61 5.28 -4.69
N ALA A 41 18.61 4.05 -4.14
CA ALA A 41 19.77 3.52 -3.43
C ALA A 41 21.01 3.43 -4.32
N SER A 42 20.87 3.00 -5.59
CA SER A 42 21.99 2.96 -6.54
C SER A 42 22.52 4.35 -6.92
N HIS A 43 21.73 5.41 -6.71
CA HIS A 43 22.13 6.80 -6.91
C HIS A 43 22.64 7.46 -5.61
N GLY A 44 22.88 6.70 -4.55
CA GLY A 44 23.47 7.19 -3.30
C GLY A 44 22.45 7.70 -2.28
N HIS A 45 21.15 7.53 -2.49
CA HIS A 45 20.16 7.83 -1.45
C HIS A 45 20.07 6.70 -0.42
N LYS A 46 19.97 7.06 0.86
CA LYS A 46 19.78 6.08 1.94
C LYS A 46 18.32 5.66 2.03
N ILE A 47 18.06 4.35 2.00
CA ILE A 47 16.72 3.81 2.31
C ILE A 47 16.49 3.97 3.81
N LEU A 48 15.47 4.73 4.18
CA LEU A 48 15.05 4.92 5.57
C LEU A 48 13.71 4.24 5.82
N PRO A 49 13.47 3.72 7.03
CA PRO A 49 12.16 3.19 7.39
C PRO A 49 11.10 4.29 7.30
N SER A 50 9.85 3.90 7.05
CA SER A 50 8.73 4.83 7.12
C SER A 50 8.63 5.41 8.52
N ALA A 51 8.28 6.70 8.61
CA ALA A 51 7.97 7.34 9.87
C ALA A 51 6.70 6.75 10.50
N SER A 52 6.55 6.97 11.81
CA SER A 52 5.31 6.67 12.53
C SER A 52 4.11 7.35 11.86
N LEU A 53 2.96 6.68 11.88
CA LEU A 53 1.69 7.27 11.45
C LEU A 53 1.29 8.45 12.34
N VAL A 54 1.60 8.38 13.64
CA VAL A 54 1.41 9.47 14.60
C VAL A 54 2.71 10.28 14.69
N PRO A 55 2.73 11.55 14.27
CA PRO A 55 3.93 12.38 14.28
C PRO A 55 4.22 12.97 15.67
N ASP A 56 5.46 13.42 15.89
CA ASP A 56 5.86 14.12 17.13
C ASP A 56 5.34 15.58 17.19
N ASP A 57 4.96 16.15 16.04
CA ASP A 57 4.41 17.51 15.95
C ASP A 57 2.95 17.52 16.42
N PRO A 58 2.62 18.15 17.57
CA PRO A 58 1.26 18.10 18.14
C PRO A 58 0.23 18.87 17.32
N THR A 59 0.65 19.63 16.31
CA THR A 59 -0.25 20.39 15.42
C THR A 59 -0.75 19.56 14.23
N VAL A 60 -0.18 18.37 14.02
CA VAL A 60 -0.52 17.49 12.90
C VAL A 60 -1.08 16.18 13.44
N LEU A 61 -2.24 15.76 12.92
CA LEU A 61 -2.92 14.54 13.41
C LEU A 61 -2.23 13.25 12.94
N LEU A 62 -1.81 13.19 11.67
CA LEU A 62 -1.23 12.00 11.04
C LEU A 62 -0.12 12.38 10.06
N THR A 63 0.82 11.46 9.83
CA THR A 63 1.85 11.58 8.80
C THR A 63 1.22 11.46 7.41
N ILE A 64 0.93 12.60 6.78
CA ILE A 64 0.27 12.68 5.46
C ILE A 64 1.24 12.57 4.27
N ALA A 65 2.54 12.73 4.50
CA ALA A 65 3.56 12.73 3.45
C ALA A 65 4.91 12.22 3.95
N GLY A 66 5.68 11.58 3.05
CA GLY A 66 7.00 11.04 3.37
C GLY A 66 8.03 12.11 3.79
N MET A 67 7.78 13.39 3.48
CA MET A 67 8.67 14.50 3.82
C MET A 67 8.57 14.95 5.29
N VAL A 68 7.48 14.61 5.99
CA VAL A 68 7.17 15.14 7.32
C VAL A 68 8.28 14.86 8.33
N GLN A 69 8.85 13.65 8.30
CA GLN A 69 9.99 13.27 9.17
C GLN A 69 11.27 14.06 8.91
N PHE A 70 11.40 14.72 7.75
CA PHE A 70 12.57 15.50 7.37
C PHE A 70 12.38 17.01 7.60
N LYS A 71 11.21 17.46 8.06
CA LYS A 71 10.92 18.88 8.33
C LYS A 71 11.99 19.56 9.21
N PRO A 72 12.48 18.96 10.32
CA PRO A 72 13.53 19.59 11.12
C PRO A 72 14.88 19.74 10.38
N ILE A 73 15.21 18.80 9.49
CA ILE A 73 16.44 18.82 8.67
C ILE A 73 16.34 19.92 7.62
N PHE A 74 15.22 20.01 6.90
CA PHE A 74 15.00 21.06 5.90
C PHE A 74 15.00 22.46 6.51
N LEU A 75 14.61 22.58 7.78
CA LEU A 75 14.64 23.84 8.53
C LEU A 75 15.97 24.10 9.26
N GLY A 76 16.98 23.23 9.09
CA GLY A 76 18.30 23.39 9.71
C GLY A 76 18.33 23.24 11.23
N LYS A 77 17.28 22.70 11.85
CA LYS A 77 17.17 22.52 13.30
C LYS A 77 17.95 21.31 13.81
N VAL A 78 18.15 20.33 12.94
CA VAL A 78 18.93 19.12 13.23
C VAL A 78 19.79 18.80 12.02
N TRP A 79 21.00 18.32 12.28
CA TRP A 79 21.94 17.88 11.25
C TRP A 79 21.85 16.36 11.12
N TYR A 80 21.73 15.86 9.90
CA TYR A 80 21.88 14.43 9.67
C TYR A 80 23.37 14.11 9.54
N LYS A 81 23.86 13.20 10.37
CA LYS A 81 25.25 12.74 10.28
C LYS A 81 25.35 11.76 9.11
N ILE A 82 26.10 12.17 8.09
CA ILE A 82 26.37 11.42 6.86
C ILE A 82 27.19 10.18 7.19
#